data_AF-A0A966SZ39-F1
#
_entry.id   AF-A0A966SZ39-F1
#
_cell.length_a   1.000
_cell.length_b   1.000
_cell.length_c   1.000
_cell.angle_alpha   90.00
_cell.angle_beta   90.00
_cell.angle_gamma   90.00
#
_symmetry.space_group_name_H-M   'P 1'
#
loop_
_entity.id
_entity.type
_entity.pdbx_description
1 polymer ?
#
loop_
_entity_poly.entity_id
_entity_poly.type
_entity_poly.pdbx_seq_one_letter_code
_entity_poly.pdbx_strand_id
1 'polypeptide(L)'
;MSSSYTPFGLRPVFSPMGTPRPFSGQIKSGYATDIFQYQPCRYGLSTDSGSVEGYIVPAAAGERLIGTFMGVEFVDSTGRQRVSNFWPAGTVATNIIAYFTTDYTLVYEIQANASLTIASIGGQYDINSATGSAPLGLSSTGLNVASSASNAQLRVVGLSAYVDNAWGDAYPIVQVQISEHQNVADRAAY
;
A
#
# COMPACT_ATOMS: atom_id res chain seq x y z
N MET A 1 17.66 -6.48 16.22
CA MET A 1 16.81 -5.29 16.50
C MET A 1 16.70 -4.44 15.25
N SER A 2 15.48 -4.17 14.79
CA SER A 2 15.21 -3.22 13.71
C SER A 2 15.52 -1.79 14.16
N SER A 3 16.78 -1.37 14.08
CA SER A 3 17.28 -0.06 14.54
C SER A 3 17.25 1.02 13.46
N SER A 4 16.86 0.68 12.24
CA SER A 4 16.86 1.58 11.09
C SER A 4 15.48 1.61 10.45
N TYR A 5 14.97 2.82 10.20
CA TYR A 5 13.73 3.02 9.50
C TYR A 5 13.97 2.98 7.99
N THR A 6 13.67 1.84 7.37
CA THR A 6 13.80 1.57 5.93
C THR A 6 12.52 0.93 5.42
N PRO A 7 11.40 1.68 5.39
CA PRO A 7 10.10 1.15 5.02
C PRO A 7 10.12 0.63 3.58
N PHE A 8 9.32 -0.41 3.35
CA PHE A 8 9.27 -1.16 2.08
C PHE A 8 7.86 -1.17 1.46
N GLY A 9 6.98 -0.27 1.91
CA GLY A 9 5.58 -0.28 1.54
C GLY A 9 4.77 -1.31 2.33
N LEU A 10 3.56 -1.52 1.86
CA LEU A 10 2.58 -2.42 2.45
C LEU A 10 2.67 -3.76 1.70
N ARG A 11 3.45 -4.70 2.22
CA ARG A 11 3.75 -5.94 1.50
C ARG A 11 2.73 -7.03 1.83
N PRO A 12 2.04 -7.64 0.85
CA PRO A 12 1.10 -8.72 1.12
C PRO A 12 1.85 -9.97 1.59
N VAL A 13 1.39 -10.61 2.68
CA VAL A 13 2.07 -11.77 3.27
C VAL A 13 1.18 -13.01 3.31
N PHE A 14 -0.08 -12.87 3.69
CA PHE A 14 -1.02 -13.99 3.65
C PHE A 14 -2.45 -13.51 3.44
N SER A 15 -3.26 -14.34 2.76
CA SER A 15 -4.71 -14.20 2.76
C SER A 15 -5.31 -15.39 3.52
N PRO A 16 -6.25 -15.16 4.46
CA PRO A 16 -7.05 -16.23 5.05
C PRO A 16 -7.81 -17.08 4.01
N MET A 17 -8.04 -16.54 2.82
CA MET A 17 -8.77 -17.18 1.72
C MET A 17 -7.85 -17.96 0.75
N GLY A 18 -6.56 -18.09 1.07
CA GLY A 18 -5.57 -18.84 0.31
C GLY A 18 -4.44 -17.96 -0.21
N THR A 19 -4.04 -18.18 -1.47
CA THR A 19 -2.93 -17.41 -2.07
C THR A 19 -3.37 -15.98 -2.39
N PRO A 20 -2.59 -14.94 -1.99
CA PRO A 20 -2.75 -13.59 -2.52
C PRO A 20 -2.76 -13.57 -4.05
N ARG A 21 -3.88 -13.18 -4.66
CA ARG A 21 -4.01 -13.07 -6.11
C ARG A 21 -4.12 -11.60 -6.51
N PRO A 22 -3.27 -11.11 -7.44
CA PRO A 22 -3.43 -9.78 -7.97
C PRO A 22 -4.70 -9.70 -8.82
N PHE A 23 -5.42 -8.60 -8.69
CA PHE A 23 -6.47 -8.16 -9.58
C PHE A 23 -5.88 -7.22 -10.65
N SER A 24 -6.53 -7.12 -11.80
CA SER A 24 -6.09 -6.28 -12.91
C SER A 24 -6.97 -5.03 -13.04
N GLY A 25 -6.36 -3.88 -13.28
CA GLY A 25 -7.03 -2.62 -13.60
C GLY A 25 -6.18 -1.79 -14.56
N GLN A 26 -6.46 -0.49 -14.63
CA GLN A 26 -5.77 0.41 -15.55
C GLN A 26 -5.18 1.62 -14.81
N ILE A 27 -4.10 2.16 -15.37
CA ILE A 27 -3.57 3.49 -15.04
C ILE A 27 -3.81 4.37 -16.27
N LYS A 28 -4.18 5.64 -16.05
CA LYS A 28 -4.40 6.57 -17.15
C LYS A 28 -3.08 6.78 -17.92
N SER A 29 -3.12 6.67 -19.24
CA SER A 29 -1.97 7.02 -20.08
C SER A 29 -1.55 8.47 -19.83
N GLY A 30 -0.26 8.71 -19.58
CA GLY A 30 0.27 10.02 -19.19
C GLY A 30 0.00 10.41 -17.74
N TYR A 31 -0.42 9.48 -16.86
CA TYR A 31 -0.62 9.78 -15.44
C TYR A 31 0.66 10.33 -14.80
N ALA A 32 0.55 11.48 -14.15
CA ALA A 32 1.69 12.34 -13.80
C ALA A 32 2.37 12.01 -12.47
N THR A 33 1.97 10.91 -11.81
CA THR A 33 2.52 10.49 -10.52
C THR A 33 3.09 9.09 -10.64
N ASP A 34 4.25 8.87 -10.03
CA ASP A 34 4.83 7.53 -9.93
C ASP A 34 3.97 6.63 -9.04
N ILE A 35 3.90 5.34 -9.38
CA ILE A 35 3.26 4.32 -8.54
C ILE A 35 4.22 3.16 -8.35
N PHE A 36 4.71 2.97 -7.13
CA PHE A 36 5.74 1.99 -6.80
C PHE A 36 5.16 0.66 -6.32
N GLN A 37 5.93 -0.42 -6.44
CA GLN A 37 5.53 -1.72 -5.91
C GLN A 37 5.36 -1.64 -4.39
N TYR A 38 4.32 -2.32 -3.89
CA TYR A 38 3.83 -2.29 -2.51
C TYR A 38 3.35 -0.92 -2.03
N GLN A 39 3.23 0.07 -2.92
CA GLN A 39 2.60 1.33 -2.56
C GLN A 39 1.10 1.10 -2.36
N PRO A 40 0.53 1.62 -1.25
CA PRO A 40 -0.91 1.58 -1.08
C PRO A 40 -1.61 2.36 -2.19
N CYS A 41 -2.63 1.74 -2.78
CA CYS A 41 -3.35 2.28 -3.92
C CYS A 41 -4.85 2.24 -3.69
N ARG A 42 -5.57 2.91 -4.59
CA ARG A 42 -7.03 3.00 -4.59
C ARG A 42 -7.53 3.25 -6.01
N TYR A 43 -8.82 3.01 -6.23
CA TYR A 43 -9.52 3.59 -7.36
C TYR A 43 -9.71 5.09 -7.14
N GLY A 44 -9.41 5.87 -8.17
CA GLY A 44 -9.70 7.29 -8.20
C GLY A 44 -11.20 7.57 -8.19
N LEU A 45 -11.62 8.59 -7.42
CA LEU A 45 -12.99 9.07 -7.38
C LEU A 45 -13.07 10.45 -8.05
N SER A 46 -14.22 10.78 -8.63
CA SER A 46 -14.44 12.07 -9.30
C SER A 46 -14.31 13.28 -8.36
N THR A 47 -14.44 13.07 -7.05
CA THR A 47 -14.30 14.09 -6.01
C THR A 47 -12.87 14.42 -5.65
N ASP A 48 -11.89 13.62 -6.10
CA ASP A 48 -10.52 13.71 -5.62
C ASP A 48 -9.68 14.57 -6.57
N SER A 49 -9.15 15.68 -6.04
CA SER A 49 -8.24 16.54 -6.77
C SER A 49 -7.00 15.79 -7.25
N GLY A 50 -6.77 15.76 -8.58
CA GLY A 50 -5.60 15.10 -9.17
C GLY A 50 -5.73 13.58 -9.34
N SER A 51 -6.89 13.01 -8.98
CA SER A 51 -7.21 11.62 -9.27
C SER A 51 -7.91 11.46 -10.61
N VAL A 52 -7.90 10.25 -11.15
CA VAL A 52 -8.62 9.93 -12.39
C VAL A 52 -9.63 8.85 -12.07
N GLU A 53 -10.90 9.19 -12.24
CA GLU A 53 -12.02 8.30 -11.93
C GLU A 53 -11.88 6.93 -12.60
N GLY A 54 -11.98 5.86 -11.80
CA GLY A 54 -11.92 4.48 -12.28
C GLY A 54 -10.51 3.94 -12.59
N TYR A 55 -9.46 4.76 -12.48
CA TYR A 55 -8.08 4.31 -12.63
C TYR A 55 -7.41 4.08 -11.28
N ILE A 56 -6.37 3.26 -11.29
CA ILE A 56 -5.53 3.02 -10.11
C ILE A 56 -4.60 4.22 -9.91
N VAL A 57 -4.65 4.76 -8.70
CA VAL A 57 -3.84 5.88 -8.23
C VAL A 57 -3.22 5.51 -6.86
N PRO A 58 -2.10 6.13 -6.46
CA PRO A 58 -1.58 5.97 -5.11
C PRO A 58 -2.57 6.55 -4.10
N ALA A 59 -2.74 5.88 -2.95
CA ALA A 59 -3.58 6.35 -1.86
C ALA A 59 -2.74 7.17 -0.89
N ALA A 60 -3.11 8.42 -0.64
CA ALA A 60 -2.48 9.29 0.35
C ALA A 60 -2.88 8.91 1.79
N ALA A 61 -2.22 9.52 2.78
CA ALA A 61 -2.58 9.34 4.19
C ALA A 61 -4.02 9.83 4.44
N GLY A 62 -4.80 9.04 5.19
CA GLY A 62 -6.22 9.30 5.49
C GLY A 62 -7.20 9.05 4.33
N GLU A 63 -6.73 8.59 3.16
CA GLU A 63 -7.61 8.15 2.07
C GLU A 63 -7.95 6.66 2.19
N ARG A 64 -9.12 6.27 1.68
CA ARG A 64 -9.51 4.86 1.60
C ARG A 64 -8.62 4.09 0.64
N LEU A 65 -8.36 2.83 0.95
CA LEU A 65 -7.44 1.96 0.20
C LEU A 65 -8.19 0.82 -0.47
N ILE A 66 -7.78 0.41 -1.67
CA ILE A 66 -8.20 -0.87 -2.25
C ILE A 66 -7.23 -2.00 -1.91
N GLY A 67 -5.98 -1.66 -1.65
CA GLY A 67 -4.90 -2.62 -1.54
C GLY A 67 -3.58 -1.99 -1.93
N THR A 68 -2.74 -2.78 -2.59
CA THR A 68 -1.36 -2.39 -2.92
C THR A 68 -1.02 -2.71 -4.34
N PHE A 69 -0.24 -1.82 -4.95
CA PHE A 69 0.24 -1.97 -6.30
C PHE A 69 1.32 -3.05 -6.37
N MET A 70 1.19 -3.99 -7.31
CA MET A 70 2.06 -5.16 -7.45
C MET A 70 2.95 -5.10 -8.70
N GLY A 71 2.63 -4.21 -9.64
CA GLY A 71 3.37 -4.01 -10.89
C GLY A 71 2.45 -3.60 -12.03
N VAL A 72 3.03 -3.33 -13.19
CA VAL A 72 2.30 -2.96 -14.41
C VAL A 72 2.97 -3.56 -15.64
N GLU A 73 2.15 -3.96 -16.59
CA GLU A 73 2.57 -4.21 -17.96
C GLU A 73 1.89 -3.25 -18.92
N PHE A 74 2.63 -2.79 -19.93
CA PHE A 74 2.12 -1.82 -20.91
C PHE A 74 2.92 -1.86 -22.21
N VAL A 75 2.36 -1.29 -23.27
CA VAL A 75 3.06 -1.03 -24.53
C VAL A 75 3.53 0.42 -24.54
N ASP A 76 4.85 0.63 -24.59
CA ASP A 76 5.45 1.96 -24.61
C ASP A 76 5.23 2.68 -25.96
N SER A 77 5.60 3.97 -26.03
CA SER A 77 5.47 4.77 -27.25
C SER A 77 6.32 4.27 -28.42
N THR A 78 7.30 3.39 -28.16
CA THR A 78 8.10 2.72 -29.19
C THR A 78 7.45 1.44 -29.71
N GLY A 79 6.29 1.05 -29.17
CA GLY A 79 5.55 -0.17 -29.52
C GLY A 79 6.05 -1.43 -28.81
N ARG A 80 6.96 -1.30 -27.83
CA ARG A 80 7.50 -2.46 -27.10
C ARG A 80 6.67 -2.76 -25.85
N GLN A 81 6.42 -4.03 -25.60
CA GLN A 81 5.86 -4.48 -24.33
C GLN A 81 6.89 -4.31 -23.21
N ARG A 82 6.45 -3.74 -22.10
CA ARG A 82 7.22 -3.51 -20.89
C ARG A 82 6.49 -4.16 -19.72
N VAL A 83 7.26 -4.82 -18.87
CA VAL A 83 6.82 -5.26 -17.54
C VAL A 83 7.69 -4.50 -16.56
N SER A 84 7.05 -3.81 -15.61
CA SER A 84 7.71 -2.95 -14.64
C SER A 84 7.10 -3.17 -13.26
N ASN A 85 7.93 -3.07 -12.23
CA ASN A 85 7.47 -3.09 -10.85
C ASN A 85 6.88 -1.73 -10.42
N PHE A 86 7.15 -0.65 -11.15
CA PHE A 86 6.55 0.66 -10.91
C PHE A 86 6.02 1.31 -12.20
N TRP A 87 5.07 2.22 -12.05
CA TRP A 87 4.63 3.12 -13.12
C TRP A 87 5.46 4.41 -13.06
N PRO A 88 6.22 4.76 -14.11
CA PRO A 88 6.91 6.06 -14.19
C PRO A 88 5.93 7.19 -14.56
N ALA A 89 6.00 8.30 -13.84
CA ALA A 89 5.20 9.49 -14.08
C ALA A 89 5.31 9.98 -15.53
N GLY A 90 4.18 10.38 -16.10
CA GLY A 90 4.09 10.93 -17.46
C GLY A 90 4.27 9.90 -18.58
N THR A 91 4.34 8.59 -18.27
CA THR A 91 4.45 7.54 -19.28
C THR A 91 3.23 7.52 -20.18
N VAL A 92 3.41 7.82 -21.47
CA VAL A 92 2.38 7.64 -22.49
C VAL A 92 2.49 6.23 -23.06
N ALA A 93 1.47 5.41 -22.79
CA ALA A 93 1.43 4.00 -23.15
C ALA A 93 0.02 3.55 -23.57
N THR A 94 -0.06 2.38 -24.18
CA THR A 94 -1.31 1.67 -24.50
C THR A 94 -1.31 0.26 -23.90
N ASN A 95 -2.46 -0.42 -23.90
CA ASN A 95 -2.63 -1.75 -23.31
C ASN A 95 -2.09 -1.85 -21.87
N ILE A 96 -2.39 -0.82 -21.07
CA ILE A 96 -1.91 -0.71 -19.69
C ILE A 96 -2.72 -1.66 -18.81
N ILE A 97 -2.04 -2.60 -18.17
CA ILE A 97 -2.59 -3.54 -17.20
C ILE A 97 -1.82 -3.36 -15.89
N ALA A 98 -2.48 -2.76 -14.91
CA ALA A 98 -1.95 -2.58 -13.57
C ALA A 98 -2.42 -3.72 -12.67
N TYR A 99 -1.49 -4.31 -11.93
CA TYR A 99 -1.76 -5.37 -10.97
C TYR A 99 -1.78 -4.82 -9.56
N PHE A 100 -2.77 -5.18 -8.77
CA PHE A 100 -2.90 -4.75 -7.37
C PHE A 100 -3.70 -5.74 -6.53
N THR A 101 -3.56 -5.69 -5.22
CA THR A 101 -4.39 -6.50 -4.30
C THR A 101 -5.75 -5.84 -4.07
N THR A 102 -6.79 -6.63 -3.82
CA THR A 102 -8.18 -6.15 -3.59
C THR A 102 -8.92 -6.87 -2.47
N ASP A 103 -8.31 -7.92 -1.92
CA ASP A 103 -8.90 -8.74 -0.88
C ASP A 103 -8.84 -7.98 0.46
N TYR A 104 -10.00 -7.71 1.04
CA TYR A 104 -10.15 -7.00 2.31
C TYR A 104 -9.68 -7.82 3.51
N THR A 105 -9.61 -9.15 3.39
CA THR A 105 -9.11 -10.04 4.47
C THR A 105 -7.60 -10.18 4.47
N LEU A 106 -6.93 -9.65 3.44
CA LEU A 106 -5.51 -9.83 3.23
C LEU A 106 -4.69 -9.16 4.33
N VAL A 107 -3.70 -9.87 4.84
CA VAL A 107 -2.76 -9.37 5.83
C VAL A 107 -1.47 -8.96 5.16
N TYR A 108 -1.07 -7.74 5.49
CA TYR A 108 0.12 -7.10 4.97
C TYR A 108 1.12 -6.89 6.09
N GLU A 109 2.40 -6.77 5.73
CA GLU A 109 3.44 -6.31 6.62
C GLU A 109 3.83 -4.88 6.26
N ILE A 110 4.07 -4.06 7.28
CA ILE A 110 4.55 -2.70 7.15
C ILE A 110 5.47 -2.36 8.32
N GLN A 111 6.50 -1.56 8.07
CA GLN A 111 7.37 -1.06 9.13
C GLN A 111 6.74 0.16 9.80
N ALA A 112 6.71 0.18 11.13
CA ALA A 112 6.28 1.33 11.90
C ALA A 112 7.39 2.38 12.04
N ASN A 113 7.02 3.66 11.97
CA ASN A 113 7.95 4.79 12.11
C ASN A 113 8.32 5.12 13.56
N ALA A 114 7.74 4.41 14.53
CA ALA A 114 8.07 4.49 15.94
C ALA A 114 7.74 3.17 16.63
N SER A 115 8.09 3.07 17.92
CA SER A 115 7.86 1.87 18.71
C SER A 115 6.37 1.59 18.89
N LEU A 116 6.02 0.30 18.81
CA LEU A 116 4.70 -0.23 19.13
C LEU A 116 4.84 -1.33 20.17
N THR A 117 3.79 -1.51 20.98
CA THR A 117 3.72 -2.57 21.99
C THR A 117 2.59 -3.53 21.66
N ILE A 118 2.51 -4.64 22.38
CA ILE A 118 1.40 -5.60 22.23
C ILE A 118 0.02 -4.97 22.42
N ALA A 119 -0.08 -3.88 23.21
CA ALA A 119 -1.33 -3.14 23.41
C ALA A 119 -1.82 -2.39 22.17
N SER A 120 -0.98 -2.27 21.13
CA SER A 120 -1.33 -1.65 19.85
C SER A 120 -2.14 -2.58 18.93
N ILE A 121 -2.28 -3.86 19.26
CA ILE A 121 -3.14 -4.79 18.51
C ILE A 121 -4.60 -4.30 18.59
N GLY A 122 -5.27 -4.21 17.45
CA GLY A 122 -6.62 -3.61 17.32
C GLY A 122 -6.59 -2.10 17.07
N GLY A 123 -5.50 -1.42 17.42
CA GLY A 123 -5.28 -0.01 17.12
C GLY A 123 -5.25 0.26 15.61
N GLN A 124 -5.76 1.43 15.23
CA GLN A 124 -5.77 1.88 13.83
C GLN A 124 -4.88 3.10 13.64
N TYR A 125 -4.17 3.12 12.52
CA TYR A 125 -3.16 4.11 12.17
C TYR A 125 -3.19 4.40 10.67
N ASP A 126 -2.79 5.61 10.30
CA ASP A 126 -2.60 5.98 8.89
C ASP A 126 -1.20 5.61 8.39
N ILE A 127 -1.05 5.58 7.07
CA ILE A 127 0.28 5.56 6.45
C ILE A 127 0.96 6.92 6.60
N ASN A 128 2.29 6.96 6.57
CA ASN A 128 3.05 8.22 6.66
C ASN A 128 2.96 9.07 5.39
N SER A 129 3.19 8.44 4.23
CA SER A 129 3.15 9.07 2.91
C SER A 129 3.14 7.99 1.82
N ALA A 130 2.54 8.32 0.69
CA ALA A 130 2.54 7.47 -0.50
C ALA A 130 3.76 7.82 -1.37
N THR A 131 4.94 7.36 -0.97
CA THR A 131 6.22 7.66 -1.63
C THR A 131 7.00 6.38 -1.96
N GLY A 132 8.06 6.51 -2.76
CA GLY A 132 8.95 5.39 -3.09
C GLY A 132 10.22 5.83 -3.81
N SER A 133 11.01 4.84 -4.19
CA SER A 133 12.32 5.01 -4.83
C SER A 133 12.27 4.53 -6.27
N ALA A 134 12.37 5.45 -7.24
CA ALA A 134 12.39 5.11 -8.67
C ALA A 134 13.53 4.16 -9.07
N PRO A 135 14.76 4.27 -8.53
CA PRO A 135 15.81 3.28 -8.83
C PRO A 135 15.48 1.85 -8.41
N LEU A 136 14.72 1.68 -7.32
CA LEU A 136 14.33 0.36 -6.81
C LEU A 136 12.95 -0.08 -7.33
N GLY A 137 12.11 0.87 -7.75
CA GLY A 137 10.70 0.65 -8.06
C GLY A 137 9.86 0.22 -6.85
N LEU A 138 10.35 0.47 -5.63
CA LEU A 138 9.74 0.03 -4.37
C LEU A 138 9.20 1.23 -3.58
N SER A 139 8.08 1.02 -2.90
CA SER A 139 7.49 2.00 -1.99
C SER A 139 8.34 2.17 -0.73
N SER A 140 8.36 3.40 -0.21
CA SER A 140 8.92 3.79 1.09
C SER A 140 7.83 4.17 2.09
N THR A 141 6.61 3.68 1.88
CA THR A 141 5.48 3.90 2.78
C THR A 141 5.65 3.06 4.04
N GLY A 142 5.49 3.69 5.20
CA GLY A 142 5.48 3.07 6.52
C GLY A 142 4.25 3.46 7.32
N LEU A 143 4.04 2.78 8.45
CA LEU A 143 2.95 3.06 9.37
C LEU A 143 3.30 4.30 10.19
N ASN A 144 2.40 5.28 10.27
CA ASN A 144 2.57 6.45 11.12
C ASN A 144 1.96 6.20 12.51
N VAL A 145 2.80 5.91 13.50
CA VAL A 145 2.32 5.60 14.86
C VAL A 145 1.63 6.81 15.51
N ALA A 146 2.02 8.03 15.15
CA ALA A 146 1.45 9.25 15.69
C ALA A 146 0.03 9.57 15.15
N SER A 147 -0.42 8.91 14.08
CA SER A 147 -1.78 9.09 13.52
C SER A 147 -2.79 8.11 14.10
N SER A 148 -2.57 7.61 15.32
CA SER A 148 -3.53 6.74 15.99
C SER A 148 -4.91 7.40 16.07
N ALA A 149 -5.93 6.72 15.56
CA ALA A 149 -7.31 7.22 15.61
C ALA A 149 -8.31 6.07 15.79
N SER A 150 -9.54 6.41 16.18
CA SER A 150 -10.63 5.43 16.29
C SER A 150 -11.02 4.85 14.94
N ASN A 151 -10.74 5.54 13.84
CA ASN A 151 -10.91 5.07 12.48
C ASN A 151 -9.75 5.63 11.66
N ALA A 152 -8.93 4.75 11.11
CA ALA A 152 -7.77 5.09 10.31
C ALA A 152 -7.46 3.94 9.35
N GLN A 153 -6.59 4.21 8.39
CA GLN A 153 -6.39 3.36 7.22
C GLN A 153 -6.09 1.88 7.53
N LEU A 154 -5.21 1.62 8.51
CA LEU A 154 -4.65 0.30 8.77
C LEU A 154 -4.89 -0.12 10.22
N ARG A 155 -5.35 -1.35 10.42
CA ARG A 155 -5.48 -1.98 11.74
C ARG A 155 -4.32 -2.93 11.99
N VAL A 156 -3.66 -2.77 13.13
CA VAL A 156 -2.62 -3.72 13.58
C VAL A 156 -3.28 -5.01 14.06
N VAL A 157 -2.84 -6.14 13.52
CA VAL A 157 -3.35 -7.48 13.89
C VAL A 157 -2.29 -8.34 14.58
N GLY A 158 -1.01 -8.00 14.44
CA GLY A 158 0.07 -8.75 15.07
C GLY A 158 1.46 -8.20 14.77
N LEU A 159 2.48 -8.93 15.23
CA LEU A 159 3.88 -8.67 14.94
C LEU A 159 4.36 -9.64 13.86
N SER A 160 5.20 -9.16 12.94
CA SER A 160 5.79 -10.01 11.91
C SER A 160 6.87 -10.92 12.50
N ALA A 161 6.86 -12.20 12.12
CA ALA A 161 7.74 -13.22 12.67
C ALA A 161 9.15 -13.19 12.04
N TYR A 162 9.94 -12.16 12.36
CA TYR A 162 11.36 -12.07 12.01
C TYR A 162 12.23 -12.24 13.26
N VAL A 163 13.41 -12.86 13.11
CA VAL A 163 14.35 -13.12 14.22
C VAL A 163 14.77 -11.86 14.98
N ASP A 164 14.78 -10.71 14.29
CA ASP A 164 15.25 -9.41 14.80
C ASP A 164 14.13 -8.39 15.00
N ASN A 165 12.89 -8.85 15.12
CA ASN A 165 11.71 -8.01 15.27
C ASN A 165 10.94 -8.36 16.55
N ALA A 166 10.94 -7.44 17.51
CA ALA A 166 10.24 -7.59 18.77
C ALA A 166 9.32 -6.39 19.05
N TRP A 167 8.27 -6.62 19.84
CA TRP A 167 7.52 -5.52 20.43
C TRP A 167 8.44 -4.66 21.29
N GLY A 168 8.27 -3.34 21.22
CA GLY A 168 9.14 -2.38 21.90
C GLY A 168 10.41 -2.00 21.13
N ASP A 169 10.70 -2.64 19.99
CA ASP A 169 11.75 -2.15 19.09
C ASP A 169 11.44 -0.73 18.60
N ALA A 170 12.46 0.01 18.17
CA ALA A 170 12.28 1.39 17.70
C ALA A 170 11.43 1.48 16.41
N TYR A 171 11.59 0.50 15.51
CA TYR A 171 10.90 0.45 14.21
C TYR A 171 10.41 -0.98 13.91
N PRO A 172 9.44 -1.51 14.68
CA PRO A 172 8.98 -2.87 14.51
C PRO A 172 8.25 -3.04 13.18
N ILE A 173 8.30 -4.26 12.64
CA ILE A 173 7.52 -4.66 11.47
C ILE A 173 6.25 -5.33 11.97
N VAL A 174 5.11 -4.71 11.72
CA VAL A 174 3.81 -5.18 12.18
C VAL A 174 3.00 -5.77 11.03
N GLN A 175 2.12 -6.70 11.38
CA GLN A 175 1.10 -7.22 10.48
C GLN A 175 -0.14 -6.35 10.61
N VAL A 176 -0.69 -5.93 9.46
CA VAL A 176 -1.83 -5.02 9.36
C VAL A 176 -2.87 -5.55 8.39
N GLN A 177 -4.12 -5.15 8.62
CA GLN A 177 -5.21 -5.26 7.66
C GLN A 177 -5.70 -3.86 7.30
N ILE A 178 -6.24 -3.71 6.09
CA ILE A 178 -6.86 -2.46 5.66
C ILE A 178 -8.20 -2.32 6.37
N SER A 179 -8.35 -1.28 7.19
CA SER A 179 -9.59 -0.97 7.90
C SER A 179 -10.50 -0.11 7.01
N GLU A 180 -9.95 0.93 6.39
CA GLU A 180 -10.68 1.81 5.45
C GLU A 180 -10.64 1.27 4.01
N HIS A 181 -11.15 0.06 3.81
CA HIS A 181 -11.14 -0.59 2.51
C HIS A 181 -12.25 -0.04 1.60
N GLN A 182 -11.96 0.30 0.33
CA GLN A 182 -12.95 0.89 -0.59
C GLN A 182 -14.20 0.00 -0.81
N ASN A 183 -14.04 -1.32 -0.78
CA ASN A 183 -15.14 -2.27 -1.00
C ASN A 183 -15.93 -2.67 0.27
N VAL A 184 -15.57 -2.17 1.45
CA VAL A 184 -16.19 -2.59 2.71
C VAL A 184 -16.59 -1.37 3.52
N ALA A 185 -17.73 -1.43 4.20
CA ALA A 185 -18.09 -0.39 5.16
C ALA A 185 -17.14 -0.45 6.36
N ASP A 186 -16.57 0.69 6.72
CA ASP A 186 -15.66 0.83 7.85
C ASP A 186 -16.41 0.73 9.17
N ARG A 187 -15.81 0.01 10.11
CA ARG A 187 -16.23 -0.01 11.51
C ARG A 187 -15.08 0.53 12.34
N ALA A 188 -15.38 1.57 13.13
CA ALA A 188 -14.46 2.13 14.10
C ALA A 188 -13.87 1.04 15.03
N ALA A 189 -12.67 1.30 15.54
CA ALA A 189 -11.88 0.40 16.38
C ALA A 189 -12.68 -0.09 17.61
N TYR A 190 -12.32 -1.29 18.08
CA TYR A 190 -12.88 -1.95 19.26
C TYR A 190 -11.78 -2.53 20.13
#